data_AF-A0A843A9Q6-F1
#
_entry.id   AF-A0A843A9Q6-F1
#
_cell.length_a   1.000
_cell.length_b   1.000
_cell.length_c   1.000
_cell.angle_alpha   90.00
_cell.angle_beta   90.00
_cell.angle_gamma   90.00
#
_symmetry.space_group_name_H-M   'P 1'
#
loop_
_entity.id
_entity.type
_entity.pdbx_description
1 polymer ?
#
loop_
_entity_poly.entity_id
_entity_poly.type
_entity_poly.pdbx_seq_one_letter_code
_entity_poly.pdbx_strand_id
1 'polypeptide(L)'
;MEIMSLTYWIIFFILIVGIFIVFFKMFEKSKPTVENIVIIAILIAIAALGTLPTAAIPGVQAASFIIIMTGIVFGKKTGFVTGALTPIVTGLFLGLGFWTVLQMIGWGLMGFTAGILSKKLKNNTPSRAVFGLSWGILYGWITNIGMLPFLGTISLGSVLGVYGASFTFDLIHGIVNAILLILLFGTFERIFLRAKEKYFLEGK
;
A
#
# COMPACT_ATOMS: atom_id res chain seq x y z
N MET A 1 10.69 -4.36 33.77
CA MET A 1 9.95 -4.84 32.58
C MET A 1 8.97 -3.79 32.07
N GLU A 2 8.20 -3.15 32.95
CA GLU A 2 7.25 -2.08 32.58
C GLU A 2 7.91 -0.86 31.90
N ILE A 3 9.05 -0.36 32.40
CA ILE A 3 9.73 0.81 31.81
C ILE A 3 10.21 0.54 30.39
N MET A 4 10.74 -0.65 30.09
CA MET A 4 11.16 -1.01 28.73
C MET A 4 9.97 -1.10 27.77
N SER A 5 8.87 -1.73 28.21
CA SER A 5 7.64 -1.78 27.42
C SER A 5 7.09 -0.39 27.15
N LEU A 6 7.07 0.50 28.15
CA LEU A 6 6.63 1.88 28.02
C LEU A 6 7.48 2.64 27.00
N THR A 7 8.80 2.47 27.04
CA THR A 7 9.71 3.08 26.05
C THR A 7 9.40 2.64 24.62
N TYR A 8 9.12 1.35 24.39
CA TYR A 8 8.74 0.86 23.05
C TYR A 8 7.43 1.45 22.56
N TRP A 9 6.43 1.56 23.44
CA TRP A 9 5.15 2.21 23.11
C TRP A 9 5.32 3.71 22.80
N ILE A 10 6.16 4.42 23.55
CA ILE A 10 6.47 5.82 23.28
C ILE A 10 7.16 5.98 21.92
N ILE A 11 8.19 5.17 21.63
CA ILE A 11 8.87 5.21 20.33
C ILE A 11 7.88 4.94 19.19
N PHE A 12 7.04 3.92 19.36
CA PHE A 12 6.04 3.56 18.36
C PHE A 12 4.99 4.67 18.14
N PHE A 13 4.55 5.34 19.21
CA PHE A 13 3.65 6.49 19.11
C PHE A 13 4.30 7.67 18.38
N ILE A 14 5.57 8.00 18.70
CA ILE A 14 6.32 9.06 18.01
C ILE A 14 6.46 8.74 16.52
N LEU A 15 6.73 7.48 16.16
CA LEU A 15 6.79 7.03 14.77
C LEU A 15 5.47 7.26 14.05
N ILE A 16 4.34 6.86 14.66
CA ILE A 16 3.00 7.09 14.10
C ILE A 16 2.77 8.58 13.82
N VAL A 17 3.02 9.45 14.81
CA VAL A 17 2.84 10.89 14.66
C VAL A 17 3.73 11.45 13.54
N GLY A 18 4.99 11.01 13.47
CA GLY A 18 5.92 11.38 12.40
C GLY A 18 5.41 11.00 11.01
N ILE A 19 4.83 9.81 10.87
CA ILE A 19 4.26 9.32 9.60
C ILE A 19 3.08 10.18 9.16
N PHE A 20 2.16 10.51 10.07
CA PHE A 20 1.04 11.41 9.77
C PHE A 20 1.54 12.78 9.34
N ILE A 21 2.56 13.34 10.02
CA ILE A 21 3.16 14.63 9.63
C ILE A 21 3.75 14.56 8.22
N VAL A 22 4.48 13.50 7.88
CA VAL A 22 5.05 13.32 6.52
C VAL A 22 3.94 13.21 5.49
N PHE A 23 2.90 12.42 5.77
CA PHE A 23 1.74 12.27 4.91
C PHE A 23 1.06 13.62 4.64
N PHE A 24 0.72 14.38 5.69
CA PHE A 24 0.07 15.69 5.55
C PHE A 24 0.95 16.69 4.80
N LYS A 25 2.26 16.75 5.09
CA LYS A 25 3.19 17.61 4.35
C LYS A 25 3.26 17.25 2.86
N MET A 26 3.24 15.96 2.52
CA MET A 26 3.22 15.52 1.13
C MET A 26 1.90 15.86 0.43
N PHE A 27 0.78 15.68 1.13
CA PHE A 27 -0.55 15.99 0.62
C PHE A 27 -0.73 17.49 0.37
N GLU A 28 -0.39 18.33 1.34
CA GLU A 28 -0.53 19.78 1.26
C GLU A 28 0.34 20.39 0.14
N LYS A 29 1.62 19.97 0.05
CA LYS A 29 2.52 20.38 -1.04
C LYS A 29 2.02 20.00 -2.43
N SER A 30 1.13 19.02 -2.54
CA SER A 30 0.64 18.56 -3.83
C SER A 30 -0.44 19.47 -4.44
N LYS A 31 -1.06 20.35 -3.64
CA LYS A 31 -2.18 21.24 -4.04
C LYS A 31 -3.15 20.52 -5.00
N PRO A 32 -3.79 19.42 -4.55
CA PRO A 32 -4.60 18.60 -5.43
C PRO A 32 -5.82 19.39 -5.91
N THR A 33 -6.07 19.37 -7.22
CA THR A 33 -7.30 19.94 -7.79
C THR A 33 -8.52 19.10 -7.39
N VAL A 34 -9.73 19.65 -7.53
CA VAL A 34 -10.97 18.94 -7.16
C VAL A 34 -11.09 17.62 -7.94
N GLU A 35 -10.73 17.62 -9.22
CA GLU A 35 -10.74 16.45 -10.09
C GLU A 35 -9.76 15.37 -9.60
N ASN A 36 -8.57 15.79 -9.12
CA ASN A 36 -7.61 14.87 -8.50
C ASN A 36 -8.18 14.21 -7.25
N ILE A 37 -8.88 14.97 -6.41
CA ILE A 37 -9.48 14.45 -5.17
C ILE A 37 -10.57 13.43 -5.51
N VAL A 38 -11.45 13.74 -6.48
CA VAL A 38 -12.53 12.84 -6.91
C VAL A 38 -11.97 11.53 -7.47
N ILE A 39 -10.98 11.58 -8.35
CA ILE A 39 -10.42 10.34 -8.92
C ILE A 39 -9.68 9.52 -7.86
N ILE A 40 -8.96 10.16 -6.93
CA ILE A 40 -8.34 9.47 -5.80
C ILE A 40 -9.39 8.76 -4.96
N ALA A 41 -10.52 9.41 -4.65
CA ALA A 41 -11.61 8.79 -3.89
C ALA A 41 -12.18 7.55 -4.60
N ILE A 42 -12.39 7.63 -5.92
CA ILE A 42 -12.84 6.49 -6.73
C ILE A 42 -11.82 5.35 -6.70
N LEU A 43 -10.54 5.67 -6.87
CA LEU A 43 -9.46 4.67 -6.88
C LEU A 43 -9.30 3.99 -5.51
N ILE A 44 -9.45 4.74 -4.42
CA ILE A 44 -9.46 4.19 -3.06
C ILE A 44 -10.66 3.26 -2.88
N ALA A 45 -11.85 3.63 -3.35
CA ALA A 45 -13.03 2.79 -3.27
C ALA A 45 -12.83 1.46 -4.04
N ILE A 46 -12.26 1.52 -5.25
CA ILE A 46 -11.93 0.34 -6.05
C ILE A 46 -10.87 -0.52 -5.35
N ALA A 47 -9.83 0.10 -4.77
CA ALA A 47 -8.81 -0.62 -4.02
C ALA A 47 -9.40 -1.31 -2.79
N ALA A 48 -10.28 -0.64 -2.05
CA ALA A 48 -10.98 -1.23 -0.91
C ALA A 48 -11.85 -2.42 -1.34
N LEU A 49 -12.60 -2.31 -2.43
CA LEU A 49 -13.36 -3.42 -3.02
C LEU A 49 -12.48 -4.59 -3.48
N GLY A 50 -11.20 -4.34 -3.79
CA GLY A 50 -10.23 -5.39 -4.08
C GLY A 50 -9.81 -6.20 -2.86
N THR A 51 -9.93 -5.66 -1.64
CA THR A 51 -9.48 -6.32 -0.40
C THR A 51 -10.65 -6.81 0.46
N LEU A 52 -11.76 -6.07 0.55
CA LEU A 52 -12.87 -6.42 1.44
C LEU A 52 -13.46 -7.82 1.16
N PRO A 53 -13.73 -8.23 -0.09
CA PRO A 53 -14.24 -9.57 -0.38
C PRO A 53 -13.20 -10.67 -0.14
N THR A 54 -11.91 -10.34 -0.26
CA THR A 54 -10.80 -11.28 -0.08
C THR A 54 -10.23 -11.26 1.34
N ALA A 55 -10.80 -10.48 2.26
CA ALA A 55 -10.29 -10.30 3.62
C ALA A 55 -10.24 -11.63 4.41
N ALA A 56 -11.09 -12.59 4.05
CA ALA A 56 -11.10 -13.93 4.64
C ALA A 56 -10.00 -14.86 4.11
N ILE A 57 -9.26 -14.47 3.05
CA ILE A 57 -8.21 -15.27 2.42
C ILE A 57 -6.86 -14.61 2.71
N PRO A 58 -6.09 -15.12 3.69
CA PRO A 58 -4.80 -14.54 4.04
C PRO A 58 -3.85 -14.44 2.84
N GLY A 59 -3.18 -13.29 2.72
CA GLY A 59 -2.24 -13.01 1.62
C GLY A 59 -2.91 -12.54 0.32
N VAL A 60 -4.23 -12.65 0.14
CA VAL A 60 -4.91 -12.17 -1.07
C VAL A 60 -5.43 -10.75 -0.86
N GLN A 61 -4.66 -9.76 -1.30
CA GLN A 61 -5.02 -8.33 -1.17
C GLN A 61 -4.97 -7.65 -2.54
N ALA A 62 -6.07 -7.65 -3.29
CA ALA A 62 -6.09 -7.07 -4.63
C ALA A 62 -6.01 -5.52 -4.63
N ALA A 63 -6.15 -4.87 -3.46
CA ALA A 63 -5.86 -3.43 -3.32
C ALA A 63 -4.46 -3.07 -3.83
N SER A 64 -3.44 -3.90 -3.54
CA SER A 64 -2.06 -3.69 -4.00
C SER A 64 -1.98 -3.51 -5.51
N PHE A 65 -2.68 -4.34 -6.28
CA PHE A 65 -2.73 -4.20 -7.73
C PHE A 65 -3.31 -2.84 -8.16
N ILE A 66 -4.44 -2.41 -7.58
CA ILE A 66 -5.08 -1.13 -7.89
C ILE A 66 -4.15 0.05 -7.54
N ILE A 67 -3.46 -0.02 -6.41
CA ILE A 67 -2.52 1.01 -5.95
C ILE A 67 -1.31 1.11 -6.88
N ILE A 68 -0.75 -0.03 -7.31
CA ILE A 68 0.35 -0.09 -8.27
C ILE A 68 -0.08 0.49 -9.62
N MET A 69 -1.24 0.08 -10.14
CA MET A 69 -1.80 0.61 -11.39
C MET A 69 -2.03 2.12 -11.30
N THR A 70 -2.51 2.59 -10.14
CA THR A 70 -2.70 4.02 -9.88
C THR A 70 -1.38 4.78 -9.96
N GLY A 71 -0.33 4.27 -9.32
CA GLY A 71 1.01 4.84 -9.42
C GLY A 71 1.51 4.89 -10.86
N ILE A 72 1.35 3.81 -11.62
CA ILE A 72 1.82 3.69 -13.01
C ILE A 72 1.09 4.65 -13.96
N VAL A 73 -0.22 4.84 -13.80
CA VAL A 73 -1.05 5.62 -14.74
C VAL A 73 -1.17 7.10 -14.35
N PHE A 74 -1.44 7.37 -13.07
CA PHE A 74 -1.67 8.72 -12.55
C PHE A 74 -0.43 9.35 -11.91
N GLY A 75 0.62 8.55 -11.67
CA GLY A 75 1.93 9.03 -11.20
C GLY A 75 2.16 8.82 -9.71
N LYS A 76 3.41 9.06 -9.27
CA LYS A 76 3.91 8.74 -7.92
C LYS A 76 3.11 9.39 -6.78
N LYS A 77 2.62 10.62 -6.96
CA LYS A 77 1.85 11.32 -5.91
C LYS A 77 0.48 10.69 -5.72
N THR A 78 -0.27 10.49 -6.82
CA THR A 78 -1.60 9.86 -6.78
C THR A 78 -1.52 8.42 -6.30
N GLY A 79 -0.52 7.65 -6.73
CA GLY A 79 -0.24 6.30 -6.23
C GLY A 79 0.01 6.28 -4.72
N PHE A 80 0.85 7.20 -4.23
CA PHE A 80 1.12 7.32 -2.79
C PHE A 80 -0.14 7.63 -1.99
N VAL A 81 -0.90 8.66 -2.38
CA VAL A 81 -2.09 9.08 -1.62
C VAL A 81 -3.16 8.00 -1.64
N THR A 82 -3.39 7.36 -2.79
CA THR A 82 -4.35 6.25 -2.92
C THR A 82 -3.94 5.10 -2.00
N GLY A 83 -2.67 4.68 -2.03
CA GLY A 83 -2.15 3.62 -1.19
C GLY A 83 -2.19 3.96 0.30
N ALA A 84 -1.87 5.20 0.68
CA ALA A 84 -1.88 5.65 2.07
C ALA A 84 -3.29 5.81 2.65
N LEU A 85 -4.30 6.14 1.84
CA LEU A 85 -5.68 6.31 2.33
C LEU A 85 -6.51 5.02 2.25
N THR A 86 -6.14 4.05 1.41
CA THR A 86 -6.85 2.77 1.29
C THR A 86 -7.00 2.02 2.63
N PRO A 87 -5.97 1.87 3.48
CA PRO A 87 -6.08 1.20 4.78
C PRO A 87 -7.07 1.86 5.72
N ILE A 88 -7.20 3.20 5.66
CA ILE A 88 -8.16 3.93 6.47
C ILE A 88 -9.56 3.51 6.04
N VAL A 89 -9.85 3.53 4.74
CA VAL A 89 -11.16 3.17 4.20
C VAL A 89 -11.50 1.70 4.44
N THR A 90 -10.57 0.77 4.18
CA THR A 90 -10.80 -0.65 4.47
C THR A 90 -10.93 -0.91 5.97
N GLY A 91 -10.19 -0.16 6.79
CA GLY A 91 -10.22 -0.25 8.24
C GLY A 91 -11.53 0.24 8.85
N LEU A 92 -12.32 1.08 8.16
CA LEU A 92 -13.68 1.40 8.61
C LEU A 92 -14.59 0.15 8.64
N PHE A 93 -14.29 -0.88 7.85
CA PHE A 93 -15.03 -2.14 7.82
C PHE A 93 -14.34 -3.24 8.63
N LEU A 94 -13.01 -3.33 8.55
CA LEU A 94 -12.21 -4.41 9.15
C LEU A 94 -11.65 -4.07 10.55
N GLY A 95 -11.85 -2.83 11.00
CA GLY A 95 -11.26 -2.29 12.22
C GLY A 95 -10.01 -1.45 11.95
N LEU A 96 -9.90 -0.34 12.69
CA LEU A 96 -8.71 0.50 12.71
C LEU A 96 -7.83 0.12 13.90
N GLY A 97 -6.52 0.08 13.69
CA GLY A 97 -5.57 -0.23 14.75
C GLY A 97 -4.19 0.31 14.45
N PHE A 98 -3.23 -0.04 15.31
CA PHE A 98 -1.84 0.36 15.14
C PHE A 98 -1.25 -0.14 13.81
N TRP A 99 -1.72 -1.30 13.33
CA TRP A 99 -1.30 -1.90 12.06
C TRP A 99 -1.67 -1.03 10.86
N THR A 100 -2.79 -0.29 10.95
CA THR A 100 -3.27 0.56 9.86
C THR A 100 -2.19 1.54 9.43
N VAL A 101 -1.45 2.14 10.37
CA VAL A 101 -0.39 3.11 10.05
C VAL A 101 0.72 2.47 9.21
N LEU A 102 1.10 1.23 9.50
CA LEU A 102 2.13 0.53 8.72
C LEU A 102 1.60 0.06 7.37
N GLN A 103 0.31 -0.27 7.26
CA GLN A 103 -0.35 -0.52 5.98
C GLN A 103 -0.36 0.76 5.12
N MET A 104 -0.59 1.93 5.72
CA MET A 104 -0.55 3.23 5.02
C MET A 104 0.84 3.48 4.43
N ILE A 105 1.91 3.16 5.18
CA ILE A 105 3.28 3.25 4.67
C ILE A 105 3.51 2.22 3.57
N GLY A 106 3.19 0.95 3.81
CA GLY A 106 3.47 -0.13 2.89
C GLY A 106 2.81 0.10 1.53
N TRP A 107 1.50 0.34 1.52
CA TRP A 107 0.76 0.62 0.30
C TRP A 107 1.05 2.01 -0.27
N GLY A 108 1.27 3.03 0.55
CA GLY A 108 1.71 4.34 0.08
C GLY A 108 3.03 4.28 -0.69
N LEU A 109 4.06 3.64 -0.12
CA LEU A 109 5.35 3.47 -0.77
C LEU A 109 5.27 2.55 -1.99
N MET A 110 4.42 1.52 -1.95
CA MET A 110 4.14 0.66 -3.10
C MET A 110 3.62 1.47 -4.29
N GLY A 111 2.60 2.32 -4.09
CA GLY A 111 2.07 3.19 -5.13
C GLY A 111 3.05 4.28 -5.58
N PHE A 112 3.82 4.85 -4.64
CA PHE A 112 4.84 5.86 -4.94
C PHE A 112 5.94 5.33 -5.85
N THR A 113 6.53 4.20 -5.49
CA THR A 113 7.62 3.57 -6.24
C THR A 113 7.15 3.01 -7.58
N ALA A 114 5.91 2.50 -7.65
CA ALA A 114 5.29 2.11 -8.91
C ALA A 114 5.21 3.30 -9.89
N GLY A 115 4.89 4.50 -9.39
CA GLY A 115 4.89 5.71 -10.19
C GLY A 115 6.28 6.18 -10.64
N ILE A 116 7.29 6.03 -9.79
CA ILE A 116 8.70 6.32 -10.17
C ILE A 116 9.15 5.37 -11.29
N LEU A 117 8.85 4.08 -11.18
CA LEU A 117 9.27 3.05 -12.11
C LEU A 117 8.29 2.85 -13.28
N SER A 118 7.29 3.71 -13.42
CA SER A 118 6.17 3.57 -14.36
C SER A 118 6.60 3.26 -15.79
N LYS A 119 7.62 3.96 -16.33
CA LYS A 119 8.14 3.70 -17.69
C LYS A 119 8.64 2.26 -17.86
N LYS A 120 9.37 1.74 -16.87
CA LYS A 120 9.89 0.36 -16.90
C LYS A 120 8.76 -0.65 -16.74
N LEU A 121 7.82 -0.39 -15.83
CA LEU A 121 6.69 -1.29 -15.56
C LEU A 121 5.72 -1.37 -16.75
N LYS A 122 5.48 -0.27 -17.48
CA LYS A 122 4.63 -0.27 -18.69
C LYS A 122 5.21 -1.13 -19.81
N ASN A 123 6.51 -1.02 -20.04
CA ASN A 123 7.13 -1.59 -21.23
C ASN A 123 7.60 -3.04 -21.05
N ASN A 124 7.62 -3.58 -19.83
CA ASN A 124 8.28 -4.85 -19.53
C ASN A 124 7.45 -5.71 -18.57
N THR A 125 6.91 -6.82 -19.08
CA THR A 125 6.12 -7.79 -18.30
C THR A 125 6.91 -8.43 -17.15
N PRO A 126 8.14 -8.95 -17.35
CA PRO A 126 8.98 -9.42 -16.24
C PRO A 126 9.18 -8.39 -15.12
N SER A 127 9.35 -7.12 -15.47
CA SER A 127 9.54 -6.05 -14.50
C SER A 127 8.31 -5.85 -13.62
N ARG A 128 7.10 -5.99 -14.18
CA ARG A 128 5.84 -5.96 -13.41
C ARG A 128 5.72 -7.14 -12.45
N ALA A 129 6.05 -8.34 -12.93
CA ALA A 129 6.01 -9.55 -12.12
C ALA A 129 6.97 -9.46 -10.92
N VAL A 130 8.23 -9.11 -11.19
CA VAL A 130 9.24 -8.94 -10.13
C VAL A 130 8.83 -7.82 -9.18
N PHE A 131 8.36 -6.69 -9.69
CA PHE A 131 7.92 -5.58 -8.83
C PHE A 131 6.76 -5.99 -7.91
N GLY A 132 5.74 -6.68 -8.45
CA GLY A 132 4.60 -7.16 -7.66
C GLY A 132 5.01 -8.20 -6.60
N LEU A 133 5.87 -9.15 -6.98
CA LEU A 133 6.39 -10.18 -6.08
C LEU A 133 7.20 -9.55 -4.93
N SER A 134 8.16 -8.69 -5.27
CA SER A 134 8.99 -7.99 -4.28
C SER A 134 8.14 -7.13 -3.34
N TRP A 135 7.16 -6.39 -3.86
CA TRP A 135 6.32 -5.53 -3.03
C TRP A 135 5.32 -6.27 -2.14
N GLY A 136 4.87 -7.47 -2.52
CA GLY A 136 4.10 -8.30 -1.60
C GLY A 136 4.90 -8.68 -0.36
N ILE A 137 6.16 -9.09 -0.56
CA ILE A 137 7.07 -9.43 0.54
C ILE A 137 7.44 -8.20 1.37
N LEU A 138 7.85 -7.10 0.71
CA LEU A 138 8.21 -5.85 1.39
C LEU A 138 7.04 -5.27 2.18
N TYR A 139 5.81 -5.37 1.67
CA TYR A 139 4.62 -4.94 2.39
C TYR A 139 4.45 -5.72 3.69
N GLY A 140 4.50 -7.05 3.63
CA GLY A 140 4.46 -7.92 4.80
C GLY A 140 5.51 -7.53 5.84
N TRP A 141 6.75 -7.37 5.39
CA TRP A 141 7.88 -6.97 6.25
C TRP A 141 7.65 -5.63 6.94
N ILE A 142 7.15 -4.62 6.22
CA ILE A 142 6.80 -3.33 6.82
C ILE A 142 5.69 -3.50 7.86
N THR A 143 4.63 -4.25 7.54
CA THR A 143 3.50 -4.42 8.46
C THR A 143 3.86 -5.25 9.70
N ASN A 144 4.78 -6.20 9.58
CA ASN A 144 5.25 -7.04 10.68
C ASN A 144 6.01 -6.28 11.77
N ILE A 145 6.56 -5.09 11.45
CA ILE A 145 7.16 -4.20 12.46
C ILE A 145 6.15 -3.88 13.56
N GLY A 146 4.85 -3.83 13.23
CA GLY A 146 3.78 -3.57 14.18
C GLY A 146 3.63 -4.65 15.25
N MET A 147 4.12 -5.87 15.00
CA MET A 147 4.06 -6.97 15.98
C MET A 147 5.19 -6.93 17.00
N LEU A 148 6.29 -6.19 16.73
CA LEU A 148 7.47 -6.19 17.59
C LEU A 148 7.22 -5.66 19.01
N PRO A 149 6.42 -4.59 19.23
CA PRO A 149 6.10 -4.12 20.59
C PRO A 149 5.32 -5.12 21.45
N PHE A 150 4.73 -6.15 20.84
CA PHE A 150 3.96 -7.19 21.53
C PHE A 150 4.79 -8.43 21.85
N LEU A 151 6.05 -8.48 21.41
CA LEU A 151 6.95 -9.56 21.77
C LEU A 151 7.37 -9.41 23.24
N GLY A 152 7.24 -10.49 24.02
CA GLY A 152 7.64 -10.49 25.42
C GLY A 152 9.13 -10.16 25.61
N THR A 153 9.97 -10.60 24.67
CA THR A 153 11.40 -10.25 24.60
C THR A 153 11.78 -10.01 23.15
N ILE A 154 12.39 -8.86 22.85
CA ILE A 154 12.95 -8.56 21.53
C ILE A 154 14.36 -9.17 21.44
N SER A 155 14.45 -10.35 20.83
CA SER A 155 15.70 -11.03 20.45
C SER A 155 15.72 -11.30 18.94
N LEU A 156 16.91 -11.53 18.37
CA LEU A 156 17.03 -11.89 16.96
C LEU A 156 16.13 -13.10 16.60
N GLY A 157 16.07 -14.10 17.48
CA GLY A 157 15.20 -15.27 17.29
C GLY A 157 13.71 -14.92 17.29
N SER A 158 13.26 -14.05 18.20
CA SER A 158 11.85 -13.61 18.23
C SER A 158 11.46 -12.80 16.99
N VAL A 159 12.36 -11.93 16.51
CA VAL A 159 12.13 -11.13 15.30
C VAL A 159 12.07 -12.07 14.10
N LEU A 160 13.06 -12.94 13.91
CA LEU A 160 13.04 -13.93 12.82
C LEU A 160 11.82 -14.86 12.90
N GLY A 161 11.33 -15.16 14.10
CA GLY A 161 10.10 -15.91 14.31
C GLY A 161 8.86 -15.22 13.73
N VAL A 162 8.70 -13.90 13.95
CA VAL A 162 7.59 -13.12 13.37
C VAL A 162 7.63 -13.16 11.83
N TYR A 163 8.79 -12.86 11.24
CA TYR A 163 8.95 -12.84 9.78
C TYR A 163 8.85 -14.24 9.17
N GLY A 164 9.32 -15.27 9.86
CA GLY A 164 9.18 -16.67 9.44
C GLY A 164 7.72 -17.12 9.45
N ALA A 165 6.95 -16.72 10.46
CA ALA A 165 5.54 -17.07 10.57
C ALA A 165 4.67 -16.38 9.50
N SER A 166 5.02 -15.16 9.07
CA SER A 166 4.28 -14.44 8.01
C SER A 166 4.70 -14.80 6.59
N PHE A 167 5.89 -15.40 6.42
CA PHE A 167 6.56 -15.51 5.11
C PHE A 167 5.69 -16.13 4.02
N THR A 168 4.93 -17.18 4.34
CA THR A 168 4.03 -17.83 3.37
C THR A 168 2.93 -16.87 2.89
N PHE A 169 2.35 -16.09 3.79
CA PHE A 169 1.33 -15.09 3.44
C PHE A 169 1.91 -13.94 2.63
N ASP A 170 3.12 -13.50 2.98
CA ASP A 170 3.84 -12.44 2.28
C ASP A 170 4.20 -12.88 0.84
N LEU A 171 4.60 -14.15 0.68
CA LEU A 171 4.87 -14.77 -0.61
C LEU A 171 3.59 -14.91 -1.45
N ILE A 172 2.48 -15.37 -0.85
CA ILE A 172 1.18 -15.45 -1.53
C ILE A 172 0.76 -14.06 -2.02
N HIS A 173 0.93 -13.02 -1.20
CA HIS A 173 0.62 -11.65 -1.60
C HIS A 173 1.46 -11.20 -2.79
N GLY A 174 2.76 -11.50 -2.77
CA GLY A 174 3.65 -11.23 -3.90
C GLY A 174 3.24 -11.96 -5.19
N ILE A 175 2.89 -13.25 -5.08
CA ILE A 175 2.43 -14.07 -6.20
C ILE A 175 1.13 -13.51 -6.78
N VAL A 176 0.14 -13.19 -5.93
CA VAL A 176 -1.13 -12.58 -6.35
C VAL A 176 -0.88 -11.26 -7.09
N ASN A 177 -0.02 -10.40 -6.55
CA ASN A 177 0.34 -9.14 -7.22
C ASN A 177 0.97 -9.39 -8.59
N ALA A 178 1.90 -10.33 -8.70
CA ALA A 178 2.54 -10.68 -9.96
C ALA A 178 1.52 -11.21 -10.99
N ILE A 179 0.63 -12.13 -10.57
CA ILE A 179 -0.42 -12.69 -11.42
C ILE A 179 -1.36 -11.59 -11.92
N LEU A 180 -1.88 -10.74 -11.03
CA LEU A 180 -2.79 -9.65 -11.40
C LEU A 180 -2.13 -8.65 -12.35
N LEU A 181 -0.86 -8.29 -12.11
CA LEU A 181 -0.10 -7.38 -12.97
C LEU A 181 0.30 -7.98 -14.33
N ILE A 182 0.38 -9.29 -14.46
CA ILE A 182 0.60 -9.94 -15.76
C ILE A 182 -0.72 -10.01 -16.53
N LEU A 183 -1.78 -10.49 -15.89
CA LEU A 183 -3.05 -10.81 -16.55
C LEU A 183 -3.92 -9.58 -16.82
N LEU A 184 -4.06 -8.68 -15.85
CA LEU A 184 -5.06 -7.61 -15.89
C LEU A 184 -4.51 -6.24 -16.27
N PHE A 185 -3.18 -6.08 -16.32
CA PHE A 185 -2.53 -4.79 -16.53
C PHE A 185 -3.02 -4.07 -17.79
N GLY A 186 -3.04 -4.73 -18.95
CA GLY A 186 -3.44 -4.08 -20.21
C GLY A 186 -4.92 -3.66 -20.22
N THR A 187 -5.78 -4.37 -19.49
CA THR A 187 -7.19 -4.00 -19.34
C THR A 187 -7.34 -2.80 -18.42
N PHE A 188 -6.74 -2.85 -17.23
CA PHE A 188 -6.81 -1.75 -16.27
C PHE A 188 -6.08 -0.49 -16.74
N GLU A 189 -4.97 -0.63 -17.46
CA GLU A 189 -4.27 0.51 -18.06
C GLU A 189 -5.19 1.28 -19.01
N ARG A 190 -5.91 0.58 -19.90
CA ARG A 190 -6.89 1.21 -20.80
C ARG A 190 -8.03 1.89 -20.05
N ILE A 191 -8.59 1.25 -19.01
CA ILE A 191 -9.66 1.83 -18.20
C ILE A 191 -9.17 3.08 -17.47
N PHE A 192 -8.00 3.02 -16.85
CA PHE A 192 -7.45 4.11 -16.04
C PHE A 192 -6.99 5.27 -16.91
N LEU A 193 -6.45 5.00 -18.12
CA LEU A 193 -6.11 6.05 -19.08
C LEU A 193 -7.36 6.79 -19.58
N ARG A 194 -8.45 6.08 -19.91
CA ARG A 194 -9.73 6.71 -20.28
C ARG A 194 -10.28 7.58 -19.16
N ALA A 195 -10.24 7.10 -17.92
CA ALA A 195 -10.61 7.91 -16.77
C ALA A 195 -9.71 9.15 -16.65
N LYS A 196 -8.40 8.98 -16.81
CA LYS A 196 -7.44 10.09 -16.77
C LYS A 196 -7.76 11.15 -17.84
N GLU A 197 -8.05 10.75 -19.07
CA GLU A 197 -8.39 11.67 -20.16
C GLU A 197 -9.66 12.47 -19.82
N LYS A 198 -10.73 11.79 -19.39
CA LYS A 198 -12.01 12.43 -19.02
C LYS A 198 -11.87 13.45 -17.88
N TYR A 199 -11.13 13.11 -16.83
CA TYR A 199 -11.06 13.97 -15.63
C TYR A 199 -9.95 15.03 -15.69
N PHE A 200 -8.92 14.87 -16.53
CA PHE A 200 -7.77 15.80 -16.57
C PHE A 200 -7.57 16.53 -17.90
N LEU A 201 -8.14 16.04 -19.01
CA LEU A 201 -7.93 16.63 -20.34
C LEU A 201 -9.19 17.29 -20.91
N GLU A 202 -10.39 16.75 -20.64
CA GLU A 202 -11.66 17.36 -21.08
C GLU A 202 -12.18 18.46 -20.14
N GLY A 203 -11.56 18.63 -18.97
CA GLY A 203 -11.88 19.70 -18.00
C GLY A 203 -11.12 21.01 -18.21
N LYS A 204 -10.47 21.18 -19.37
CA LYS A 204 -9.80 22.42 -19.81
C LYS A 204 -10.40 22.88 -21.13
#